data_AF-A0A259HWK2-F1
#
_entry.id   AF-A0A259HWK2-F1
#
_cell.length_a   1.000
_cell.length_b   1.000
_cell.length_c   1.000
_cell.angle_alpha   90.00
_cell.angle_beta   90.00
_cell.angle_gamma   90.00
#
_symmetry.space_group_name_H-M   'P 1'
#
loop_
_entity.id
_entity.type
_entity.pdbx_description
1 polymer ?
#
loop_
_entity_poly.entity_id
_entity_poly.type
_entity_poly.pdbx_seq_one_letter_code
_entity_poly.pdbx_strand_id
1 'polypeptide(L)'
;HLKNKYGFDFTIANELEFSKSIVTGEVKIPSVFLSGDDCLCSHDYCKLNALIAVCKRYQVELSNTIVIGDGENDICCIKKAGIGISFCSTYEFIDSAADYVIKNPDFELLIPIII
;
A
#
# COMPACT_ATOMS: atom_id res chain seq x y z
N HIS A 1 3.87 0.70 16.58
CA HIS A 1 3.90 2.04 17.20
C HIS A 1 2.98 3.04 16.46
N LEU A 2 3.21 3.32 15.17
CA LEU A 2 2.41 4.30 14.40
C LEU A 2 0.91 4.00 14.40
N LYS A 3 0.52 2.73 14.22
CA LYS A 3 -0.87 2.26 14.34
C LYS A 3 -1.58 2.87 15.55
N ASN A 4 -1.04 2.63 16.74
CA ASN A 4 -1.66 3.03 18.00
C ASN A 4 -1.57 4.54 18.23
N LYS A 5 -0.50 5.19 17.74
CA LYS A 5 -0.30 6.63 17.90
C LYS A 5 -1.35 7.44 17.13
N TYR A 6 -1.72 6.99 15.93
CA TYR A 6 -2.64 7.71 15.05
C TYR A 6 -4.01 7.06 14.90
N GLY A 7 -4.26 5.94 15.60
CA GLY A 7 -5.56 5.28 15.60
C GLY A 7 -5.90 4.52 14.32
N PHE A 8 -4.91 4.07 13.54
CA PHE A 8 -5.16 3.28 12.33
C PHE A 8 -5.82 1.93 12.68
N ASP A 9 -6.80 1.50 11.88
CA ASP A 9 -7.54 0.25 12.10
C ASP A 9 -6.63 -0.98 11.99
N PHE A 10 -5.68 -0.96 11.04
CA PHE A 10 -4.75 -2.05 10.80
C PHE A 10 -3.40 -1.57 10.26
N THR A 11 -2.42 -2.46 10.30
CA THR A 11 -1.11 -2.30 9.66
C THR A 11 -0.65 -3.66 9.15
N ILE A 12 -0.06 -3.68 7.96
CA ILE A 12 0.54 -4.87 7.35
C ILE A 12 1.93 -4.48 6.91
N ALA A 13 2.95 -5.20 7.37
CA ALA A 13 4.34 -4.95 7.05
C ALA A 13 5.16 -6.22 7.20
N ASN A 14 6.35 -6.23 6.60
CA ASN A 14 7.35 -7.24 6.91
C ASN A 14 7.81 -7.13 8.37
N GLU A 15 8.17 -8.25 8.96
CA GLU A 15 8.64 -8.34 10.34
C GLU A 15 10.14 -8.67 10.33
N LEU A 16 10.92 -7.88 11.06
CA LEU A 16 12.35 -8.12 11.25
C LEU A 16 12.55 -9.07 12.42
N GLU A 17 13.42 -10.07 12.26
CA GLU A 17 13.74 -11.01 13.34
C GLU A 17 14.80 -10.41 14.28
N PHE A 18 14.55 -10.54 15.59
CA PHE A 18 15.45 -10.06 16.64
C PHE A 18 15.98 -11.21 17.50
N SER A 19 17.27 -11.16 17.80
CA SER A 19 17.91 -12.03 18.80
C SER A 19 18.68 -11.17 19.78
N LYS A 20 18.40 -11.32 21.07
CA LYS A 20 19.01 -10.51 22.16
C LYS A 20 18.93 -8.99 21.89
N SER A 21 17.78 -8.53 21.39
CA SER A 21 17.52 -7.13 21.04
C SER A 21 18.37 -6.56 19.90
N ILE A 22 19.04 -7.41 19.12
CA ILE A 22 19.79 -7.05 17.93
C ILE A 22 19.07 -7.64 16.71
N VAL A 23 18.94 -6.83 15.64
CA VAL A 23 18.36 -7.30 14.38
C VAL A 23 19.29 -8.34 13.73
N THR A 24 18.74 -9.47 13.33
CA THR A 24 19.52 -10.58 12.77
C THR A 24 19.82 -10.41 11.27
N GLY A 25 19.02 -9.58 10.58
CA GLY A 25 19.00 -9.45 9.13
C GLY A 25 17.98 -10.35 8.43
N GLU A 26 17.34 -11.28 9.16
CA GLU A 26 16.24 -12.08 8.63
C GLU A 26 14.92 -11.30 8.61
N VAL A 27 14.12 -11.54 7.57
CA VAL A 27 12.84 -10.89 7.34
C VAL A 27 11.75 -11.94 7.18
N LYS A 28 10.73 -11.87 8.03
CA LYS A 28 9.50 -12.64 7.90
C LYS A 28 8.52 -11.87 7.03
N ILE A 29 8.14 -12.48 5.92
CA ILE A 29 7.20 -11.92 4.95
C ILE A 29 5.80 -12.49 5.23
N PRO A 30 4.80 -11.66 5.54
CA PRO A 30 3.43 -12.12 5.69
C PRO A 30 2.89 -12.75 4.40
N SER A 31 2.21 -13.90 4.52
CA SER A 31 1.62 -14.61 3.38
C SER A 31 0.56 -13.79 2.64
N VAL A 32 -0.01 -12.76 3.27
CA VAL A 32 -0.99 -11.86 2.66
C VAL A 32 -0.43 -11.08 1.46
N PHE A 33 0.89 -10.95 1.36
CA PHE A 33 1.52 -10.36 0.18
C PHE A 33 1.70 -11.36 -0.96
N LEU A 34 1.62 -12.66 -0.68
CA LEU A 34 1.86 -13.69 -1.68
C LEU A 34 0.66 -13.84 -2.60
N SER A 35 0.93 -14.23 -3.85
CA SER A 35 -0.11 -14.51 -4.82
C SER A 35 -1.01 -15.67 -4.37
N GLY A 36 -2.31 -15.53 -4.65
CA GLY A 36 -3.34 -16.55 -4.45
C GLY A 36 -4.40 -16.46 -5.54
N ASP A 37 -5.52 -17.17 -5.37
CA ASP A 37 -6.54 -17.32 -6.43
C ASP A 37 -7.17 -16.00 -6.90
N ASP A 38 -7.25 -15.00 -6.02
CA ASP A 38 -7.86 -13.70 -6.32
C ASP A 38 -6.84 -12.61 -6.69
N CYS A 39 -5.61 -13.00 -7.03
CA CYS A 39 -4.56 -12.07 -7.40
C CYS A 39 -4.91 -11.36 -8.72
N LEU A 40 -4.75 -10.04 -8.76
CA LEU A 40 -5.01 -9.20 -9.94
C LEU A 40 -3.71 -8.76 -10.64
N CYS A 41 -2.58 -9.38 -10.31
CA CYS A 41 -1.29 -9.19 -10.94
C CYS A 41 -0.54 -10.53 -11.04
N SER A 42 0.59 -10.56 -11.74
CA SER A 42 1.40 -11.77 -11.95
C SER A 42 2.62 -11.85 -11.03
N HIS A 43 2.66 -11.07 -9.95
CA HIS A 43 3.81 -11.01 -9.04
C HIS A 43 3.64 -12.02 -7.90
N ASP A 44 4.67 -12.82 -7.62
CA ASP A 44 4.64 -13.76 -6.49
C ASP A 44 4.49 -13.06 -5.13
N TYR A 45 5.01 -11.83 -5.02
CA TYR A 45 4.95 -10.99 -3.83
C TYR A 45 4.52 -9.56 -4.23
N CYS A 46 3.38 -9.09 -3.70
CA CYS A 46 2.81 -7.79 -4.06
C CYS A 46 1.95 -7.17 -2.96
N LYS A 47 2.06 -5.84 -2.78
CA LYS A 47 1.18 -5.06 -1.88
C LYS A 47 -0.30 -5.14 -2.29
N LEU A 48 -0.60 -5.37 -3.58
CA LEU A 48 -1.96 -5.48 -4.08
C LEU A 48 -2.72 -6.66 -3.44
N ASN A 49 -2.03 -7.76 -3.16
CA ASN A 49 -2.64 -8.91 -2.49
C ASN A 49 -3.08 -8.55 -1.07
N ALA A 50 -2.27 -7.77 -0.37
CA ALA A 50 -2.63 -7.23 0.94
C ALA A 50 -3.84 -6.29 0.87
N LEU A 51 -3.89 -5.42 -0.14
CA LEU A 51 -5.04 -4.53 -0.37
C LEU A 51 -6.33 -5.34 -0.61
N ILE A 52 -6.29 -6.35 -1.48
CA ILE A 52 -7.44 -7.22 -1.78
C ILE A 52 -7.90 -7.97 -0.52
N ALA A 53 -6.98 -8.50 0.28
CA ALA A 53 -7.31 -9.18 1.53
C ALA A 53 -7.98 -8.25 2.54
N VAL A 54 -7.51 -7.00 2.64
CA VAL A 54 -8.13 -5.96 3.49
C VAL A 54 -9.53 -5.62 2.98
N CYS A 55 -9.70 -5.39 1.68
CA CYS A 55 -10.99 -5.11 1.05
C CYS A 55 -12.02 -6.18 1.41
N LYS A 56 -11.66 -7.46 1.28
CA LYS A 56 -12.52 -8.58 1.67
C LYS A 56 -12.85 -8.58 3.16
N ARG A 57 -11.86 -8.35 4.02
CA ARG A 57 -12.05 -8.33 5.48
C ARG A 57 -13.06 -7.27 5.91
N TYR A 58 -13.02 -6.09 5.28
CA TYR A 58 -13.91 -4.97 5.59
C TYR A 58 -15.16 -4.91 4.70
N GLN A 59 -15.33 -5.87 3.77
CA GLN A 59 -16.43 -5.90 2.81
C GLN A 59 -16.53 -4.59 1.99
N VAL A 60 -15.37 -4.09 1.55
CA VAL A 60 -15.24 -2.91 0.71
C VAL A 60 -14.85 -3.35 -0.70
N GLU A 61 -15.56 -2.83 -1.71
CA GLU A 61 -15.18 -3.03 -3.11
C GLU A 61 -13.85 -2.36 -3.42
N LEU A 62 -13.01 -2.96 -4.26
CA LEU A 62 -11.69 -2.40 -4.60
C LEU A 62 -11.83 -1.02 -5.27
N SER A 63 -12.90 -0.79 -6.04
CA SER A 63 -13.23 0.51 -6.64
C SER A 63 -13.61 1.58 -5.62
N ASN A 64 -13.86 1.22 -4.36
CA ASN A 64 -14.13 2.14 -3.26
C ASN A 64 -12.92 2.26 -2.32
N THR A 65 -11.71 2.24 -2.90
CA THR A 65 -10.45 2.42 -2.17
C THR A 65 -9.64 3.57 -2.73
N ILE A 66 -8.89 4.22 -1.84
CA ILE A 66 -7.89 5.22 -2.19
C ILE A 66 -6.53 4.68 -1.76
N VAL A 67 -5.57 4.66 -2.69
CA VAL A 67 -4.19 4.24 -2.44
C VAL A 67 -3.27 5.42 -2.68
N ILE A 68 -2.38 5.67 -1.72
CA ILE A 68 -1.34 6.70 -1.81
C ILE A 68 0.01 6.00 -1.72
N GLY A 69 0.88 6.23 -2.70
CA GLY A 69 2.22 5.63 -2.75
C GLY A 69 3.19 6.47 -3.58
N ASP A 70 4.47 6.14 -3.50
CA ASP A 70 5.56 6.94 -4.08
C ASP A 70 6.53 6.11 -4.94
N GLY A 71 6.53 4.78 -4.78
CA GLY A 71 7.53 3.90 -5.39
C GLY A 71 6.99 2.84 -6.35
N GLU A 72 7.93 2.15 -7.03
CA GLU A 72 7.63 1.04 -7.96
C GLU A 72 6.76 -0.06 -7.35
N ASN A 73 6.96 -0.34 -6.07
CA ASN A 73 6.23 -1.38 -5.35
C ASN A 73 4.76 -1.04 -5.08
N ASP A 74 4.33 0.21 -5.32
CA ASP A 74 2.95 0.67 -5.16
C ASP A 74 2.15 0.71 -6.46
N ILE A 75 2.81 0.61 -7.63
CA ILE A 75 2.17 0.72 -8.95
C ILE A 75 0.95 -0.19 -9.07
N CYS A 76 1.06 -1.44 -8.61
CA CYS A 76 -0.04 -2.40 -8.71
C CYS A 76 -1.26 -1.97 -7.89
N CYS A 77 -1.04 -1.39 -6.70
CA CYS A 77 -2.12 -0.87 -5.87
C CYS A 77 -2.72 0.40 -6.51
N ILE A 78 -1.87 1.34 -6.94
CA ILE A 78 -2.30 2.60 -7.57
C ILE A 78 -3.14 2.33 -8.81
N LYS A 79 -2.73 1.42 -9.69
CA LYS A 79 -3.47 1.11 -10.93
C LYS A 79 -4.80 0.38 -10.72
N LYS A 80 -5.00 -0.23 -9.55
CA LYS A 80 -6.14 -1.14 -9.29
C LYS A 80 -7.12 -0.61 -8.25
N ALA A 81 -6.70 0.34 -7.42
CA ALA A 81 -7.59 1.04 -6.51
C ALA A 81 -8.66 1.84 -7.26
N GLY A 82 -9.68 2.30 -6.54
CA GLY A 82 -10.66 3.23 -7.08
C GLY A 82 -10.04 4.57 -7.44
N ILE A 83 -9.15 5.05 -6.56
CA ILE A 83 -8.32 6.23 -6.78
C ILE A 83 -6.88 5.88 -6.39
N GLY A 84 -5.97 5.97 -7.35
CA GLY A 84 -4.53 5.86 -7.14
C GLY A 84 -3.85 7.23 -7.12
N ILE A 85 -3.03 7.49 -6.11
CA ILE A 85 -2.34 8.76 -5.91
C ILE A 85 -0.83 8.52 -5.85
N SER A 86 -0.09 9.14 -6.78
CA SER A 86 1.36 9.27 -6.70
C SER A 86 1.71 10.46 -5.81
N PHE A 87 2.32 10.21 -4.66
CA PHE A 87 2.62 11.22 -3.65
C PHE A 87 4.13 11.37 -3.46
N CYS A 88 4.65 12.55 -3.74
CA CYS A 88 6.07 12.90 -3.64
C CYS A 88 7.04 11.95 -4.38
N SER A 89 6.54 11.18 -5.36
CA SER A 89 7.37 10.30 -6.16
C SER A 89 8.43 11.09 -6.95
N THR A 90 9.62 10.52 -7.06
CA THR A 90 10.69 10.98 -7.95
C THR A 90 10.69 10.25 -9.30
N TYR A 91 9.79 9.29 -9.50
CA TYR A 91 9.73 8.43 -10.67
C TYR A 91 8.52 8.76 -11.56
N GLU A 92 8.77 9.00 -12.84
CA GLU A 92 7.70 9.37 -13.80
C GLU A 92 6.71 8.24 -14.10
N PHE A 93 7.13 6.98 -13.98
CA PHE A 93 6.26 5.85 -14.34
C PHE A 93 5.07 5.70 -13.37
N ILE A 94 5.24 6.04 -12.08
CA ILE A 94 4.16 5.95 -11.08
C ILE A 94 3.22 7.15 -11.22
N ASP A 95 3.76 8.33 -11.55
CA ASP A 95 2.96 9.50 -11.88
C ASP A 95 2.05 9.22 -13.07
N SER A 96 2.60 8.58 -14.11
CA SER A 96 1.85 8.20 -15.31
C SER A 96 0.79 7.11 -15.06
N ALA A 97 0.90 6.39 -13.95
CA ALA A 97 -0.01 5.31 -13.58
C ALA A 97 -1.10 5.74 -12.58
N ALA A 98 -0.96 6.91 -11.95
CA ALA A 98 -1.85 7.41 -10.93
C ALA A 98 -2.95 8.31 -11.51
N ASP A 99 -4.11 8.34 -10.87
CA ASP A 99 -5.20 9.25 -11.20
C ASP A 99 -4.86 10.69 -10.77
N TYR A 100 -4.15 10.83 -9.64
CA TYR A 100 -3.69 12.10 -9.11
C TYR A 100 -2.19 12.06 -8.77
N VAL A 101 -1.52 13.19 -8.98
CA VAL A 101 -0.11 13.37 -8.65
C VAL A 101 0.03 14.56 -7.71
N ILE A 102 0.60 14.32 -6.53
CA ILE A 102 0.89 15.36 -5.54
C ILE A 102 2.39 15.38 -5.34
N LYS A 103 3.05 16.47 -5.74
CA LYS A 103 4.52 16.61 -5.60
C LYS A 103 4.96 17.27 -4.29
N ASN A 104 4.09 18.05 -3.68
CA ASN A 104 4.37 18.71 -2.41
C ASN A 104 4.10 17.75 -1.24
N PRO A 105 4.95 17.71 -0.20
CA PRO A 105 4.77 16.83 0.96
C PRO A 105 3.68 17.37 1.91
N ASP A 106 2.46 17.50 1.40
CA ASP A 106 1.31 18.06 2.09
C ASP A 106 0.07 17.19 1.86
N PHE A 107 -0.39 16.55 2.93
CA PHE A 107 -1.57 15.70 2.90
C PHE A 107 -2.89 16.49 2.89
N GLU A 108 -2.90 17.80 3.17
CA GLU A 108 -4.10 18.62 3.03
C GLU A 108 -4.59 18.66 1.57
N LEU A 109 -3.67 18.48 0.61
CA LEU A 109 -3.97 18.38 -0.82
C LEU A 109 -4.80 17.14 -1.19
N LEU A 110 -4.95 16.17 -0.29
CA LEU A 110 -5.83 15.02 -0.47
C LEU A 110 -7.30 15.32 -0.17
N ILE A 111 -7.59 16.32 0.67
CA ILE A 111 -8.95 16.65 1.10
C ILE A 111 -9.92 16.80 -0.08
N PRO A 112 -9.63 17.57 -1.15
CA PRO A 112 -10.55 17.73 -2.28
C PRO A 112 -10.73 16.45 -3.14
N ILE A 113 -9.92 15.41 -2.93
CA ILE A 113 -9.99 14.15 -3.68
C ILE A 113 -10.91 13.13 -2.98
N ILE A 114 -11.07 13.26 -1.66
CA ILE A 114 -11.76 12.28 -0.80
C ILE A 114 -13.25 12.64 -0.57
N ILE A 115 -13.66 13.87 -0.88
CA ILE A 115 -15.01 14.42 -0.66
C ILE A 115 -15.84 14.33 -1.93
#